data_AF-A0A8J6IG56-F1
#
_entry.id   AF-A0A8J6IG56-F1
#
_cell.length_a   1.000
_cell.length_b   1.000
_cell.length_c   1.000
_cell.angle_alpha   90.00
_cell.angle_beta   90.00
_cell.angle_gamma   90.00
#
_symmetry.space_group_name_H-M   'P 1'
#
loop_
_entity.id
_entity.type
_entity.pdbx_description
1 polymer ?
#
loop_
_entity_poly.entity_id
_entity_poly.type
_entity_poly.pdbx_seq_one_letter_code
_entity_poly.pdbx_strand_id
1 'polypeptide(L)'
;MAMTAAVKDELSRLTVTKPCCRKAEVSSMLRFAGGLHLVSGRIVVEAELDTGAAARRLRKDIAEVFGHPSEVSVMAPGGLRRGSRWVVRVVAAGESLARQTGLVDGRGRPVRGLPPQVVSAA
;
A
#
# COMPACT_ATOMS: atom_id res chain seq x y z
N MET A 1 -14.37 -16.55 -14.09
CA MET A 1 -13.75 -15.55 -13.17
C MET A 1 -14.16 -15.91 -11.76
N ALA A 2 -13.25 -15.90 -10.79
CA ALA A 2 -13.63 -16.02 -9.38
C ALA A 2 -14.37 -14.74 -8.95
N MET A 3 -15.45 -14.86 -8.18
CA MET A 3 -16.26 -13.71 -7.71
C MET A 3 -15.40 -12.64 -7.02
N THR A 4 -14.35 -13.05 -6.29
CA THR A 4 -13.40 -12.14 -5.63
C THR A 4 -12.67 -11.20 -6.59
N ALA A 5 -12.29 -11.68 -7.79
CA ALA A 5 -11.57 -10.85 -8.75
C ALA A 5 -12.48 -9.76 -9.35
N ALA A 6 -13.75 -10.09 -9.62
CA ALA A 6 -14.75 -9.13 -10.09
C ALA A 6 -15.03 -8.04 -9.06
N VAL A 7 -15.17 -8.42 -7.78
CA VAL A 7 -15.39 -7.45 -6.69
C VAL A 7 -14.17 -6.54 -6.50
N LYS A 8 -12.95 -7.07 -6.58
CA LYS A 8 -11.74 -6.22 -6.51
C LYS A 8 -11.66 -5.21 -7.65
N ASP A 9 -12.06 -5.62 -8.85
CA ASP A 9 -12.10 -4.76 -10.02
C ASP A 9 -13.16 -3.65 -9.87
N GLU A 10 -14.35 -3.98 -9.36
CA GLU A 10 -15.38 -3.00 -9.01
C GLU A 10 -14.89 -1.99 -7.95
N LEU A 11 -14.38 -2.48 -6.82
CA LEU A 11 -13.86 -1.64 -5.73
C LEU A 11 -12.71 -0.73 -6.18
N SER A 12 -11.87 -1.20 -7.11
CA SER A 12 -10.75 -0.40 -7.63
C SER A 12 -11.20 0.86 -8.38
N ARG A 13 -12.44 0.90 -8.88
CA ARG A 13 -13.04 2.04 -9.58
C ARG A 13 -13.82 2.99 -8.66
N LEU A 14 -14.09 2.58 -7.43
CA LEU A 14 -14.87 3.39 -6.48
C LEU A 14 -14.13 4.68 -6.13
N THR A 15 -14.70 5.84 -6.46
CA THR A 15 -14.05 7.11 -6.14
C THR A 15 -14.23 7.47 -4.67
N VAL A 16 -13.11 7.65 -3.94
CA VAL A 16 -13.10 8.08 -2.54
C VAL A 16 -12.67 9.54 -2.49
N THR A 17 -13.54 10.43 -2.03
CA THR A 17 -13.33 11.89 -2.08
C THR A 17 -12.74 12.46 -0.79
N LYS A 18 -13.11 11.89 0.37
CA LYS A 18 -12.64 12.39 1.67
C LYS A 18 -11.17 12.05 1.91
N PRO A 19 -10.29 13.03 2.23
CA PRO A 19 -8.88 12.76 2.46
C PRO A 19 -8.60 11.72 3.56
N CYS A 20 -9.36 11.75 4.66
CA CYS A 20 -9.21 10.77 5.74
C CYS A 20 -9.50 9.33 5.28
N CYS A 21 -10.53 9.14 4.44
CA CYS A 21 -10.87 7.84 3.88
C CYS A 21 -9.78 7.34 2.93
N ARG A 22 -9.21 8.22 2.08
CA ARG A 22 -8.09 7.85 1.21
C ARG A 22 -6.83 7.48 2.01
N LYS A 23 -6.51 8.24 3.07
CA LYS A 23 -5.42 7.90 4.00
C LYS A 23 -5.64 6.55 4.67
N ALA A 24 -6.87 6.27 5.12
CA ALA A 24 -7.23 5.00 5.74
C ALA A 24 -7.10 3.83 4.76
N GLU A 25 -7.55 4.03 3.52
CA GLU A 25 -7.44 3.05 2.45
C GLU A 25 -5.97 2.70 2.17
N VAL A 26 -5.13 3.71 1.90
CA VAL A 26 -3.69 3.48 1.64
C VAL A 26 -3.00 2.82 2.83
N SER A 27 -3.26 3.30 4.06
CA SER A 27 -2.65 2.71 5.26
C SER A 27 -3.04 1.24 5.43
N SER A 28 -4.30 0.91 5.15
CA SER A 28 -4.80 -0.48 5.22
C SER A 28 -4.20 -1.34 4.11
N MET A 29 -4.15 -0.84 2.88
CA MET A 29 -3.53 -1.53 1.76
C MET A 29 -2.06 -1.83 2.04
N LEU A 30 -1.28 -0.84 2.47
CA LEU A 30 0.13 -1.03 2.83
C LEU A 30 0.32 -1.98 4.01
N ARG A 31 -0.62 -1.99 4.98
CA ARG A 31 -0.56 -2.89 6.12
C ARG A 31 -0.76 -4.36 5.73
N PHE A 32 -1.72 -4.64 4.84
CA PHE A 32 -2.12 -6.00 4.50
C PHE A 32 -1.42 -6.56 3.26
N ALA A 33 -1.11 -5.70 2.30
CA ALA A 33 -0.40 -6.08 1.08
C ALA A 33 1.11 -5.87 1.22
N GLY A 34 1.55 -5.13 2.24
CA GLY A 34 2.91 -4.61 2.27
C GLY A 34 3.91 -5.29 3.18
N GLY A 35 5.16 -5.18 2.75
CA GLY A 35 6.35 -5.47 3.51
C GLY A 35 7.08 -4.17 3.85
N LEU A 36 7.42 -4.01 5.12
CA LEU A 36 8.38 -3.00 5.55
C LEU A 36 9.77 -3.62 5.42
N HIS A 37 10.58 -3.09 4.50
CA HIS A 37 11.92 -3.58 4.24
C HIS A 37 12.96 -2.59 4.76
N LEU A 38 14.01 -3.10 5.39
CA LEU A 38 15.19 -2.32 5.72
C LEU A 38 16.28 -2.68 4.72
N VAL A 39 16.58 -1.77 3.79
CA VAL A 39 17.57 -1.98 2.73
C VAL A 39 18.70 -0.98 2.94
N SER A 40 19.91 -1.49 3.25
CA SER A 40 21.09 -0.67 3.53
C SER A 40 20.84 0.43 4.56
N GLY A 41 20.11 0.09 5.64
CA GLY A 41 19.74 1.01 6.71
C GLY A 41 18.63 2.01 6.38
N ARG A 42 18.00 1.92 5.21
CA ARG A 42 16.88 2.78 4.80
C ARG A 42 15.57 1.99 4.76
N ILE A 43 14.50 2.62 5.24
CA ILE A 43 13.15 2.05 5.15
C ILE A 43 12.66 2.13 3.71
N VAL A 44 12.29 0.99 3.15
CA VAL A 44 11.60 0.85 1.86
C VAL A 44 10.22 0.26 2.14
N VAL A 45 9.20 0.90 1.61
CA VAL A 45 7.82 0.41 1.70
C VAL A 45 7.48 -0.30 0.40
N GLU A 46 7.05 -1.55 0.51
CA GLU A 46 6.63 -2.37 -0.63
C GLU A 46 5.23 -2.90 -0.39
N ALA A 47 4.42 -3.00 -1.44
CA ALA A 47 3.09 -3.61 -1.41
C ALA A 47 2.87 -4.55 -2.59
N GLU A 48 2.59 -5.82 -2.30
CA GLU A 48 2.33 -6.86 -3.29
C GLU A 48 0.81 -7.05 -3.47
N LEU A 49 0.31 -6.75 -4.66
CA LEU A 49 -1.10 -6.78 -5.01
C LEU A 49 -1.36 -7.83 -6.11
N ASP A 50 -2.55 -8.42 -6.09
CA ASP A 50 -2.97 -9.44 -7.06
C ASP A 50 -3.58 -8.85 -8.34
N THR A 51 -3.91 -7.56 -8.36
CA THR A 51 -4.50 -6.89 -9.53
C THR A 51 -3.75 -5.61 -9.88
N GLY A 52 -3.60 -5.36 -11.19
CA GLY A 52 -3.01 -4.12 -11.68
C GLY A 52 -3.89 -2.90 -11.44
N ALA A 53 -5.21 -3.08 -11.26
CA ALA A 53 -6.11 -2.00 -10.91
C ALA A 53 -5.86 -1.50 -9.47
N ALA A 54 -5.71 -2.41 -8.50
CA ALA A 54 -5.34 -2.06 -7.14
C ALA A 54 -3.95 -1.41 -7.07
N ALA A 55 -2.98 -1.89 -7.85
CA ALA A 55 -1.63 -1.31 -7.88
C ALA A 55 -1.61 0.12 -8.43
N ARG A 56 -2.35 0.38 -9.52
CA ARG A 56 -2.49 1.74 -10.07
C ARG A 56 -3.21 2.68 -9.10
N ARG A 57 -4.25 2.19 -8.43
CA ARG A 57 -4.98 2.94 -7.40
C ARG A 57 -4.07 3.32 -6.23
N LEU A 58 -3.36 2.34 -5.65
CA LEU A 58 -2.41 2.58 -4.56
C LEU A 58 -1.32 3.57 -4.98
N ARG A 59 -0.72 3.40 -6.16
CA ARG A 59 0.29 4.34 -6.69
C ARG A 59 -0.25 5.76 -6.78
N LYS A 60 -1.45 5.93 -7.35
CA LYS A 60 -2.11 7.23 -7.48
C LYS A 60 -2.35 7.86 -6.11
N ASP A 61 -2.91 7.11 -5.18
CA ASP A 61 -3.24 7.62 -3.85
C ASP A 61 -1.99 7.94 -3.02
N ILE A 62 -0.91 7.15 -3.13
CA ILE A 62 0.38 7.48 -2.48
C ILE A 62 0.91 8.83 -2.99
N ALA A 63 0.86 9.05 -4.31
CA ALA A 63 1.33 10.30 -4.90
C ALA A 63 0.44 11.49 -4.51
N GLU A 64 -0.88 11.37 -4.61
CA GLU A 64 -1.81 12.49 -4.37
C GLU A 64 -2.02 12.81 -2.89
N VAL A 65 -2.01 11.80 -2.01
CA VAL A 65 -2.34 11.98 -0.58
C VAL A 65 -1.10 12.23 0.26
N PHE A 66 0.02 11.61 -0.08
CA PHE A 66 1.26 11.66 0.70
C PHE A 66 2.42 12.36 -0.03
N GLY A 67 2.26 12.71 -1.31
CA GLY A 67 3.28 13.43 -2.07
C GLY A 67 4.53 12.61 -2.36
N HIS A 68 4.40 11.27 -2.41
CA HIS A 68 5.54 10.38 -2.56
C HIS A 68 5.49 9.62 -3.91
N PRO A 69 6.55 9.67 -4.73
CA PRO A 69 6.60 8.87 -5.94
C PRO A 69 6.73 7.38 -5.58
N SER A 70 6.03 6.53 -6.33
CA SER A 70 6.13 5.08 -6.22
C SER A 70 6.36 4.42 -7.58
N GLU A 71 7.18 3.38 -7.57
CA GLU A 71 7.48 2.53 -8.70
C GLU A 71 6.51 1.34 -8.71
N VAL A 72 6.11 0.89 -9.90
CA VAL A 72 5.27 -0.29 -10.07
C VAL A 72 6.01 -1.28 -10.95
N SER A 73 6.22 -2.49 -10.43
CA SER A 73 6.79 -3.60 -11.19
C SER A 73 5.81 -4.76 -11.26
N VAL A 74 5.87 -5.51 -12.36
CA VAL A 74 5.05 -6.69 -12.58
C VAL A 74 5.94 -7.91 -12.41
N MET A 75 5.59 -8.76 -11.46
CA MET A 75 6.19 -10.07 -11.29
C MET A 75 5.37 -11.07 -12.09
N ALA A 76 6.01 -11.67 -13.10
CA ALA A 76 5.41 -12.75 -13.88
C ALA A 76 5.05 -13.93 -12.95
N PRO A 77 3.97 -14.68 -13.25
CA PRO A 77 3.67 -15.91 -12.54
C PRO A 77 4.84 -16.89 -12.65
N GLY A 78 5.17 -17.56 -11.55
CA GLY A 78 6.26 -18.53 -11.49
C GLY A 78 6.08 -19.53 -10.33
N GLY A 79 6.48 -20.79 -10.57
CA GLY A 79 6.34 -21.88 -9.59
C GLY A 79 4.89 -22.12 -9.16
N LEU A 80 4.61 -22.08 -7.85
CA LEU A 80 3.27 -22.24 -7.28
C LEU A 80 2.34 -21.02 -7.49
N ARG A 81 2.83 -19.89 -8.03
CA ARG A 81 2.03 -18.66 -8.17
C ARG A 81 1.12 -18.77 -9.39
N ARG A 82 -0.20 -18.77 -9.16
CA ARG A 82 -1.23 -18.93 -10.22
C ARG A 82 -1.50 -17.67 -11.07
N GLY A 83 -0.87 -16.52 -10.79
CA GLY A 83 -1.10 -15.27 -11.53
C GLY A 83 -0.02 -14.22 -11.30
N SER A 84 0.01 -13.21 -12.18
CA SER A 84 0.94 -12.07 -12.08
C SER A 84 0.71 -11.30 -10.79
N ARG A 85 1.79 -10.83 -10.16
CA ARG A 85 1.75 -9.98 -8.97
C ARG A 85 2.28 -8.60 -9.30
N TRP A 86 1.72 -7.60 -8.66
CA TRP A 86 2.06 -6.21 -8.90
C TRP A 86 2.67 -5.66 -7.64
N VAL A 87 3.90 -5.16 -7.74
CA VAL A 87 4.63 -4.63 -6.60
C VAL A 87 4.69 -3.12 -6.73
N VAL A 88 4.11 -2.42 -5.75
CA VAL A 88 4.22 -0.97 -5.59
C VAL A 88 5.32 -0.70 -4.57
N ARG A 89 6.35 0.06 -4.93
CA ARG A 89 7.52 0.29 -4.09
C ARG A 89 7.81 1.78 -3.92
N VAL A 90 8.13 2.19 -2.69
CA VAL A 90 8.57 3.55 -2.33
C VAL A 90 9.93 3.49 -1.67
N VAL A 91 10.95 3.99 -2.36
CA VAL A 91 12.35 3.95 -1.92
C VAL A 91 12.77 5.28 -1.30
N ALA A 92 12.72 6.37 -2.06
CA ALA A 92 13.26 7.67 -1.64
C ALA A 92 12.58 8.26 -0.39
N ALA A 93 11.26 8.04 -0.24
CA ALA A 93 10.45 8.58 0.85
C ALA A 93 9.86 7.47 1.75
N GLY A 94 10.48 6.28 1.78
CA GLY A 94 9.91 5.12 2.47
C GLY A 94 9.70 5.35 3.97
N GLU A 95 10.64 5.99 4.66
CA GLU A 95 10.49 6.32 6.09
C GLU A 95 9.35 7.32 6.35
N SER A 96 9.25 8.38 5.54
CA SER A 96 8.17 9.36 5.64
C SER A 96 6.81 8.71 5.41
N LEU A 97 6.67 7.92 4.35
CA LEU A 97 5.44 7.19 4.06
C LEU A 97 5.10 6.21 5.19
N ALA A 98 6.07 5.44 5.67
CA ALA A 98 5.86 4.46 6.74
C ALA A 98 5.37 5.12 8.03
N ARG A 99 5.88 6.31 8.36
CA ARG A 99 5.43 7.07 9.53
C ARG A 99 4.02 7.61 9.35
N GLN A 100 3.74 8.23 8.20
CA GLN A 100 2.43 8.82 7.89
C GLN A 100 1.30 7.79 7.78
N THR A 101 1.64 6.55 7.40
CA THR A 101 0.69 5.42 7.28
C THR A 101 0.63 4.55 8.53
N GLY A 102 1.41 4.89 9.56
CA GLY A 102 1.45 4.16 10.83
C GLY A 102 2.05 2.76 10.73
N LEU A 103 2.90 2.49 9.74
CA LEU A 103 3.73 1.28 9.69
C LEU A 103 4.87 1.36 10.72
N VAL A 104 5.38 2.56 10.98
CA VAL A 104 6.36 2.84 12.04
C VAL A 104 5.92 3.99 12.94
N ASP A 105 6.46 4.02 14.15
CA ASP A 105 6.25 5.12 15.09
C ASP A 105 7.19 6.31 14.84
N GLY A 106 7.11 7.34 15.68
CA GLY A 106 8.01 8.50 15.62
C GLY A 106 9.49 8.17 15.82
N ARG A 107 9.82 7.00 16.38
CA ARG A 107 11.19 6.50 16.59
C ARG A 107 11.63 5.50 15.51
N GLY A 108 10.82 5.29 14.47
CA GLY A 108 11.11 4.36 13.38
C GLY A 108 10.88 2.89 13.73
N ARG A 109 10.24 2.58 14.87
CA ARG A 109 9.95 1.19 15.27
C ARG A 109 8.67 0.71 14.60
N PRO A 110 8.61 -0.53 14.10
CA PRO A 110 7.39 -1.09 13.53
C PRO A 110 6.22 -1.08 14.52
N VAL A 111 5.06 -0.62 14.07
CA VAL A 111 3.82 -0.57 14.86
C VAL A 111 2.96 -1.77 14.50
N ARG A 112 2.32 -2.41 15.49
CA ARG A 112 1.30 -3.44 15.24
C ARG A 112 -0.09 -2.82 15.04
N GLY A 113 -0.92 -3.43 14.19
CA GLY A 113 -2.32 -3.04 14.02
C GLY A 113 -2.57 -2.09 12.86
N LEU A 114 -3.44 -1.09 13.03
CA LEU A 114 -3.61 0.02 12.09
C LEU A 114 -3.35 1.32 12.88
N PRO A 115 -3.01 2.44 12.22
CA PRO A 115 -2.85 3.70 12.92
C PRO A 115 -4.11 4.08 13.71
N PRO A 116 -3.98 4.66 14.93
CA PRO A 116 -5.13 5.06 15.76
C PRO A 116 -6.14 5.94 15.03
N GLN A 117 -5.66 6.83 14.17
CA GLN A 117 -6.50 7.71 13.32
C GLN A 117 -7.49 6.93 12.43
N VAL A 118 -7.21 5.65 12.14
CA VAL A 118 -8.07 4.77 11.34
C VAL A 118 -9.01 3.93 12.21
N VAL A 119 -8.60 3.53 13.42
CA VAL A 119 -9.35 2.56 14.25
C VAL A 119 -10.00 3.15 15.51
N SER A 120 -9.56 4.30 16.00
CA SER A 120 -10.02 4.88 17.27
C SER A 120 -10.50 6.33 17.17
N ALA A 121 -10.51 6.94 15.98
CA ALA A 121 -10.98 8.31 15.72
C ALA A 121 -10.35 9.40 16.64
N ALA A 122 -9.16 9.14 17.19
CA ALA A 122 -8.40 10.04 18.06
C ALA A 122 -7.08 10.46 17.39
#